data_AF-A0A2D4GV49-F1
#
_entry.id   AF-A0A2D4GV49-F1
#
_cell.length_a   1.000
_cell.length_b   1.000
_cell.length_c   1.000
_cell.angle_alpha   90.00
_cell.angle_beta   90.00
_cell.angle_gamma   90.00
#
_symmetry.space_group_name_H-M   'P 1'
#
loop_
_entity.id
_entity.type
_entity.pdbx_description
1 polymer ?
#
loop_
_entity_poly.entity_id
_entity_poly.type
_entity_poly.pdbx_seq_one_letter_code
_entity_poly.pdbx_strand_id
1 'polypeptide(L)'
;SIVMQDTKDELRLHSGKLCLIILTCIAEDQYANAFLHDDNMNFRVNLHRMPMRHRKKAVDKNLPCRPLVCAVLDLMVEFIITHMMKEFPMDLYVCCIQIVHKLLCYQKKCRVRLHYTWRELWSALINLLKFLMSNETVLLAKHNIFTLALMVINLFNMFITYGDTFLPTPSSYDELYYEIIRMHQSFDNLYSMVLRLSTNAGQWKEPASKVTHALVNIRAIINHFNPKIESYAAVNHISQLSEEQVLEVVRSNYDTLTLKLQDGLDQYERYSEQHKEASFFKELVRSISINVRRNLAFNTLSQEALLKEFSTIS
;
A
#
# COMPACT_ATOMS: atom_id res chain seq x y z
N SER A 1 -12.31 5.49 0.30
CA SER A 1 -13.65 4.86 0.19
C SER A 1 -14.47 5.18 1.42
N ILE A 2 -15.80 5.35 1.29
CA ILE A 2 -16.72 5.59 2.42
C ILE A 2 -16.68 4.41 3.41
N VAL A 3 -16.55 3.17 2.91
CA VAL A 3 -16.53 1.96 3.75
C VAL A 3 -15.27 1.86 4.62
N MET A 4 -14.20 2.55 4.23
CA MET A 4 -12.97 2.64 5.00
C MET A 4 -12.96 3.89 5.89
N GLN A 5 -14.09 4.57 6.09
CA GLN A 5 -14.15 5.66 7.06
C GLN A 5 -14.34 5.11 8.47
N ASP A 6 -13.75 5.80 9.45
CA ASP A 6 -13.98 5.56 10.87
C ASP A 6 -13.78 4.10 11.29
N THR A 7 -12.61 3.55 10.93
CA THR A 7 -12.16 2.21 11.33
C THR A 7 -11.89 2.08 12.84
N LYS A 8 -12.20 3.09 13.65
CA LYS A 8 -12.22 3.01 15.11
C LYS A 8 -13.48 2.28 15.60
N ASP A 9 -14.55 2.34 14.83
CA ASP A 9 -15.73 1.50 15.04
C ASP A 9 -15.43 0.08 14.54
N GLU A 10 -15.65 -0.91 15.41
CA GLU A 10 -15.33 -2.31 15.17
C GLU A 10 -16.10 -2.89 13.97
N LEU A 11 -17.36 -2.50 13.79
CA LEU A 11 -18.19 -2.98 12.68
C LEU A 11 -17.74 -2.38 11.34
N ARG A 12 -17.33 -1.11 11.32
CA ARG A 12 -16.71 -0.48 10.15
C ARG A 12 -15.33 -1.07 9.84
N LEU A 13 -14.54 -1.38 10.86
CA LEU A 13 -13.25 -2.08 10.70
C LEU A 13 -13.46 -3.46 10.06
N HIS A 14 -14.43 -4.24 10.53
CA HIS A 14 -14.79 -5.54 9.95
C HIS A 14 -15.30 -5.41 8.51
N SER A 15 -16.12 -4.39 8.22
CA SER A 15 -16.59 -4.11 6.87
C SER A 15 -15.44 -3.76 5.92
N GLY A 16 -14.50 -2.93 6.38
CA GLY A 16 -13.28 -2.60 5.66
C GLY A 16 -12.42 -3.83 5.38
N LYS A 17 -12.24 -4.71 6.38
CA LYS A 17 -11.52 -5.98 6.22
C LYS A 17 -12.18 -6.87 5.16
N LEU A 18 -13.50 -7.04 5.22
CA LEU A 18 -14.24 -7.83 4.24
C LEU A 18 -14.05 -7.28 2.82
N CYS A 19 -14.15 -5.96 2.63
CA CYS A 19 -13.92 -5.34 1.32
C CYS A 19 -12.50 -5.61 0.78
N LEU A 20 -11.47 -5.53 1.63
CA LEU A 20 -10.10 -5.85 1.23
C LEU A 20 -9.90 -7.33 0.92
N ILE A 21 -10.58 -8.24 1.64
CA ILE A 21 -10.57 -9.68 1.32
C ILE A 21 -11.19 -9.91 -0.07
N ILE A 22 -12.35 -9.31 -0.35
CA ILE A 22 -13.00 -9.42 -1.66
C ILE A 22 -12.08 -8.89 -2.77
N LEU A 23 -11.46 -7.72 -2.56
CA LEU A 23 -10.50 -7.17 -3.51
C LEU A 23 -9.26 -8.05 -3.69
N THR A 24 -8.80 -8.72 -2.63
CA THR A 24 -7.72 -9.71 -2.72
C THR A 24 -8.12 -10.84 -3.67
N CYS A 25 -9.32 -11.42 -3.50
CA CYS A 25 -9.81 -12.47 -4.40
C CYS A 25 -9.92 -12.00 -5.86
N ILE A 26 -10.42 -10.77 -6.08
CA ILE A 26 -10.52 -10.16 -7.42
C ILE A 26 -9.12 -9.96 -8.02
N ALA A 27 -8.15 -9.46 -7.24
CA ALA A 27 -6.78 -9.23 -7.70
C ALA A 27 -5.98 -10.53 -7.94
N GLU A 28 -6.47 -11.69 -7.48
CA GLU A 28 -5.91 -13.00 -7.83
C GLU A 28 -6.54 -13.63 -9.08
N ASP A 29 -7.80 -13.30 -9.36
CA ASP A 29 -8.52 -13.91 -10.47
C ASP A 29 -8.02 -13.37 -11.81
N GLN A 30 -7.74 -14.30 -12.74
CA GLN A 30 -7.14 -13.95 -14.03
C GLN A 30 -8.12 -13.18 -14.93
N TYR A 31 -9.40 -13.52 -14.92
CA TYR A 31 -10.41 -12.87 -15.76
C TYR A 31 -10.76 -11.49 -15.23
N ALA A 32 -10.90 -11.37 -13.92
CA ALA A 32 -11.09 -10.09 -13.26
C ALA A 32 -9.92 -9.15 -13.52
N ASN A 33 -8.67 -9.62 -13.41
CA ASN A 33 -7.52 -8.81 -13.76
C ASN A 33 -7.49 -8.39 -15.24
N ALA A 34 -7.86 -9.28 -16.16
CA ALA A 34 -7.97 -8.94 -17.58
C ALA A 34 -8.96 -7.79 -17.81
N PHE A 35 -10.12 -7.85 -17.15
CA PHE A 35 -11.11 -6.78 -17.17
C PHE A 35 -10.60 -5.49 -16.50
N LEU A 36 -9.98 -5.59 -15.33
CA LEU A 36 -9.47 -4.43 -14.58
C LEU A 36 -8.40 -3.64 -15.34
N HIS A 37 -7.59 -4.33 -16.15
CA HIS A 37 -6.47 -3.79 -16.89
C HIS A 37 -6.77 -3.51 -18.37
N ASP A 38 -8.00 -3.74 -18.84
CA ASP A 38 -8.37 -3.48 -20.24
C ASP A 38 -8.40 -1.98 -20.54
N ASP A 39 -7.51 -1.54 -21.41
CA ASP A 39 -7.35 -0.13 -21.82
C ASP A 39 -8.53 0.38 -22.66
N ASN A 40 -9.36 -0.53 -23.21
CA ASN A 40 -10.59 -0.18 -23.91
C ASN A 40 -11.77 0.04 -22.94
N MET A 41 -11.67 -0.45 -21.70
CA MET A 41 -12.71 -0.35 -20.68
C MET A 41 -12.36 0.74 -19.65
N ASN A 42 -12.67 1.98 -20.02
CA ASN A 42 -12.32 3.15 -19.22
C ASN A 42 -13.50 3.65 -18.37
N PHE A 43 -13.23 3.85 -17.08
CA PHE A 43 -14.24 4.26 -16.10
C PHE A 43 -13.84 5.56 -15.42
N ARG A 44 -14.84 6.39 -15.08
CA ARG A 44 -14.66 7.51 -14.15
C ARG A 44 -15.09 7.07 -12.76
N VAL A 45 -14.12 6.74 -11.91
CA VAL A 45 -14.37 6.32 -10.53
C VAL A 45 -14.03 7.45 -9.57
N ASN A 46 -15.06 8.01 -8.92
CA ASN A 46 -14.88 9.03 -7.90
C ASN A 46 -14.68 8.36 -6.53
N LEU A 47 -13.47 8.39 -6.02
CA LEU A 47 -13.19 7.92 -4.66
C LEU A 47 -13.48 9.03 -3.65
N HIS A 48 -14.21 8.68 -2.60
CA HIS A 48 -14.29 9.55 -1.44
C HIS A 48 -12.90 9.65 -0.78
N ARG A 49 -12.43 10.90 -0.65
CA ARG A 49 -11.13 11.29 -0.11
C ARG A 49 -11.30 12.01 1.23
N MET A 50 -10.62 11.55 2.27
CA MET A 50 -10.75 12.14 3.61
C MET A 50 -10.19 13.58 3.63
N PRO A 51 -10.88 14.55 4.25
CA PRO A 51 -10.33 15.89 4.43
C PRO A 51 -9.06 15.84 5.31
N MET A 52 -7.91 16.24 4.75
CA MET A 52 -6.63 16.28 5.46
C MET A 52 -6.08 17.71 5.45
N ARG A 53 -5.49 18.16 6.57
CA ARG A 53 -5.01 19.55 6.72
C ARG A 53 -4.02 19.98 5.63
N HIS A 54 -3.26 19.04 5.08
CA HIS A 54 -2.19 19.31 4.11
C HIS A 54 -2.65 19.08 2.66
N ARG A 55 -3.87 18.57 2.48
CA ARG A 55 -4.47 18.34 1.17
C ARG A 55 -5.08 19.65 0.69
N LYS A 56 -4.48 20.27 -0.33
CA LYS A 56 -5.11 21.40 -1.03
C LYS A 56 -6.50 20.94 -1.51
N LYS A 57 -7.52 21.79 -1.32
CA LYS A 57 -8.89 21.53 -1.83
C LYS A 57 -8.84 21.46 -3.35
N ALA A 58 -8.65 20.26 -3.88
CA ALA A 58 -8.87 19.96 -5.29
C ALA A 58 -10.01 18.94 -5.34
N VAL A 59 -11.23 19.45 -5.49
CA VAL A 59 -12.29 18.66 -6.11
C VAL A 59 -11.87 18.60 -7.57
N ASP A 60 -11.13 17.55 -7.93
CA ASP A 60 -10.71 17.34 -9.29
C ASP A 60 -11.97 17.00 -10.11
N LYS A 61 -12.63 18.04 -10.63
CA LYS A 61 -13.92 17.94 -11.31
C LYS A 61 -13.81 17.15 -12.63
N ASN A 62 -12.59 16.91 -13.12
CA ASN A 62 -12.31 16.23 -14.38
C ASN A 62 -11.36 15.03 -14.19
N LEU A 63 -11.76 14.06 -13.35
CA LEU A 63 -11.07 12.77 -13.30
C LEU A 63 -11.09 12.09 -14.70
N PRO A 64 -9.93 11.71 -15.26
CA PRO A 64 -9.86 11.06 -16.55
C PRO A 64 -10.52 9.67 -16.49
N CYS A 65 -11.12 9.26 -17.61
CA CYS A 65 -11.53 7.88 -17.78
C CYS A 65 -10.28 7.03 -17.96
N ARG A 66 -10.13 5.98 -17.16
CA ARG A 66 -8.95 5.10 -17.14
C ARG A 66 -9.36 3.67 -16.76
N PRO A 67 -8.50 2.68 -16.98
CA PRO A 67 -8.80 1.30 -16.61
C PRO A 67 -9.12 1.17 -15.12
N LEU A 68 -10.00 0.24 -14.76
CA LEU A 68 -10.54 0.14 -13.41
C LEU A 68 -9.44 -0.16 -12.37
N VAL A 69 -8.35 -0.82 -12.75
CA VAL A 69 -7.18 -1.05 -11.89
C VAL A 69 -6.61 0.25 -11.32
N CYS A 70 -6.63 1.35 -12.06
CA CYS A 70 -6.15 2.64 -11.58
C CYS A 70 -6.96 3.12 -10.37
N ALA A 71 -8.28 2.88 -10.37
CA ALA A 71 -9.13 3.20 -9.23
C ALA A 71 -8.87 2.29 -8.02
N VAL A 72 -8.51 1.02 -8.25
CA VAL A 72 -8.09 0.10 -7.17
C VAL A 72 -6.77 0.57 -6.57
N LEU A 73 -5.78 0.94 -7.38
CA LEU A 73 -4.50 1.48 -6.91
C LEU A 73 -4.68 2.80 -6.14
N ASP A 74 -5.46 3.73 -6.68
CA ASP A 74 -5.82 4.97 -5.98
C ASP A 74 -6.47 4.69 -4.62
N LEU A 75 -7.33 3.67 -4.53
CA LEU A 75 -7.97 3.29 -3.28
C LEU A 75 -6.96 2.75 -2.26
N MET A 76 -6.00 1.93 -2.71
CA MET A 76 -4.90 1.44 -1.86
C MET A 76 -4.03 2.60 -1.38
N VAL A 77 -3.65 3.52 -2.27
CA VAL A 77 -2.89 4.73 -1.93
C VAL A 77 -3.65 5.59 -0.92
N GLU A 78 -4.94 5.84 -1.16
CA GLU A 78 -5.79 6.62 -0.26
C GLU A 78 -5.88 5.97 1.13
N PHE A 79 -6.01 4.64 1.20
CA PHE A 79 -6.01 3.92 2.47
C PHE A 79 -4.68 4.13 3.23
N ILE A 80 -3.54 3.89 2.56
CA ILE A 80 -2.20 4.02 3.14
C ILE A 80 -1.97 5.42 3.74
N ILE A 81 -2.36 6.47 3.02
CA ILE A 81 -2.07 7.84 3.46
C ILE A 81 -3.03 8.34 4.55
N THR A 82 -4.24 7.79 4.66
CA THR A 82 -5.27 8.29 5.61
C THR A 82 -5.35 7.52 6.91
N HIS A 83 -4.77 6.31 7.01
CA HIS A 83 -4.91 5.42 8.17
C HIS A 83 -3.61 5.25 8.98
N MET A 84 -2.67 6.20 8.87
CA MET A 84 -1.48 6.26 9.72
C MET A 84 -1.84 6.88 11.07
N MET A 85 -2.42 6.07 11.97
CA MET A 85 -3.00 6.51 13.24
C MET A 85 -2.49 5.68 14.43
N LYS A 86 -2.75 6.17 15.66
CA LYS A 86 -2.29 5.53 16.91
C LYS A 86 -2.78 4.09 17.06
N GLU A 87 -4.05 3.83 16.74
CA GLU A 87 -4.59 2.47 16.65
C GLU A 87 -4.37 1.94 15.24
N PHE A 88 -3.15 1.45 15.00
CA PHE A 88 -2.70 1.07 13.68
C PHE A 88 -3.39 -0.23 13.21
N PRO A 89 -4.17 -0.21 12.10
CA PRO A 89 -4.92 -1.37 11.63
C PRO A 89 -4.02 -2.29 10.80
N MET A 90 -3.06 -2.94 11.48
CA MET A 90 -1.99 -3.75 10.86
C MET A 90 -2.51 -4.73 9.80
N ASP A 91 -3.58 -5.48 10.11
CA ASP A 91 -4.15 -6.49 9.20
C ASP A 91 -4.68 -5.88 7.90
N LEU A 92 -5.30 -4.70 7.97
CA LEU A 92 -5.78 -3.99 6.78
C LEU A 92 -4.63 -3.52 5.91
N TYR A 93 -3.53 -3.05 6.51
CA TYR A 93 -2.32 -2.68 5.77
C TYR A 93 -1.69 -3.88 5.06
N VAL A 94 -1.63 -5.04 5.72
CA VAL A 94 -1.14 -6.28 5.09
C VAL A 94 -1.99 -6.61 3.85
N CYS A 95 -3.32 -6.61 3.98
CA CYS A 95 -4.22 -6.85 2.84
C CYS A 95 -4.03 -5.80 1.72
N CYS A 96 -3.93 -4.53 2.09
CA CYS A 96 -3.74 -3.42 1.15
C CYS A 96 -2.46 -3.60 0.31
N ILE A 97 -1.32 -3.91 0.96
CA ILE A 97 -0.05 -4.12 0.27
C ILE A 97 -0.07 -5.42 -0.57
N GLN A 98 -0.76 -6.48 -0.11
CA GLN A 98 -0.96 -7.70 -0.90
C GLN A 98 -1.75 -7.45 -2.19
N ILE A 99 -2.79 -6.61 -2.15
CA ILE A 99 -3.56 -6.26 -3.35
C ILE A 99 -2.65 -5.56 -4.36
N VAL A 100 -1.88 -4.55 -3.93
CA VAL A 100 -0.92 -3.86 -4.81
C VAL A 100 0.07 -4.86 -5.42
N HIS A 101 0.62 -5.76 -4.59
CA HIS A 101 1.55 -6.79 -5.05
C HIS A 101 0.95 -7.70 -6.12
N LYS A 102 -0.26 -8.22 -5.90
CA LYS A 102 -0.95 -9.11 -6.84
C LYS A 102 -1.24 -8.43 -8.18
N LEU A 103 -1.66 -7.16 -8.14
CA LEU A 103 -1.87 -6.36 -9.36
C LEU A 103 -0.55 -6.19 -10.13
N LEU A 104 0.56 -5.88 -9.45
CA LEU A 104 1.88 -5.77 -10.09
C LEU A 104 2.36 -7.11 -10.66
N CYS A 105 2.11 -8.24 -9.97
CA CYS A 105 2.41 -9.57 -10.50
C CYS A 105 1.64 -9.85 -11.80
N TYR A 106 0.37 -9.47 -11.88
CA TYR A 106 -0.41 -9.59 -13.11
C TYR A 106 0.17 -8.72 -14.23
N GLN A 107 0.48 -7.46 -13.92
CA GLN A 107 1.08 -6.52 -14.88
C GLN A 107 2.40 -7.04 -15.43
N LYS A 108 3.29 -7.55 -14.57
CA LYS A 108 4.53 -8.23 -14.97
C LYS A 108 4.25 -9.42 -15.88
N LYS A 109 3.39 -10.35 -15.44
CA LYS A 109 3.07 -11.60 -16.15
C LYS A 109 2.53 -11.32 -17.56
N CYS A 110 1.64 -10.35 -17.69
CA CYS A 110 0.97 -10.00 -18.94
C CYS A 110 1.65 -8.84 -19.70
N ARG A 111 2.76 -8.29 -19.17
CA ARG A 111 3.46 -7.10 -19.69
C ARG A 111 2.53 -5.91 -19.93
N VAL A 112 1.56 -5.72 -19.03
CA VAL A 112 0.64 -4.59 -19.09
C VAL A 112 1.36 -3.35 -18.60
N ARG A 113 1.49 -2.36 -19.50
CA ARG A 113 2.11 -1.06 -19.21
C ARG A 113 1.07 -0.02 -18.84
N LEU A 114 0.80 0.09 -17.55
CA LEU A 114 -0.26 0.95 -17.04
C LEU A 114 0.21 2.41 -16.94
N HIS A 115 -0.52 3.32 -17.61
CA HIS A 115 -0.35 4.76 -17.47
C HIS A 115 -0.97 5.23 -16.14
N TYR A 116 -0.16 5.20 -15.08
CA TYR A 116 -0.57 5.51 -13.71
C TYR A 116 0.40 6.48 -13.04
N THR A 117 -0.06 7.21 -12.01
CA THR A 117 0.73 8.13 -11.19
C THR A 117 1.60 7.35 -10.18
N TRP A 118 2.53 6.54 -10.69
CA TRP A 118 3.36 5.63 -9.88
C TRP A 118 4.11 6.32 -8.73
N ARG A 119 4.54 7.58 -8.93
CA ARG A 119 5.16 8.42 -7.90
C ARG A 119 4.30 8.57 -6.65
N GLU A 120 2.98 8.68 -6.78
CA GLU A 120 2.06 8.78 -5.64
C GLU A 120 2.05 7.49 -4.81
N LEU A 121 2.11 6.34 -5.47
CA LEU A 121 2.22 5.05 -4.80
C LEU A 121 3.57 4.92 -4.07
N TRP A 122 4.69 5.22 -4.72
CA TRP A 122 6.01 5.15 -4.09
C TRP A 122 6.13 6.08 -2.89
N SER A 123 5.65 7.32 -3.01
CA SER A 123 5.64 8.27 -1.89
C SER A 123 4.75 7.77 -0.74
N ALA A 124 3.58 7.18 -1.02
CA ALA A 124 2.73 6.59 0.02
C ALA A 124 3.41 5.42 0.75
N LEU A 125 4.09 4.55 0.01
CA LEU A 125 4.86 3.42 0.56
C LEU A 125 6.04 3.90 1.43
N ILE A 126 6.79 4.91 0.99
CA ILE A 126 7.89 5.50 1.77
C ILE A 126 7.36 6.16 3.05
N ASN A 127 6.24 6.87 2.96
CA ASN A 127 5.61 7.49 4.13
C ASN A 127 5.13 6.45 5.14
N LEU A 128 4.62 5.31 4.68
CA LEU A 128 4.30 4.18 5.55
C LEU A 128 5.54 3.68 6.30
N LEU A 129 6.67 3.47 5.61
CA LEU A 129 7.92 3.07 6.26
C LEU A 129 8.37 4.11 7.30
N LYS A 130 8.30 5.41 6.98
CA LYS A 130 8.58 6.49 7.92
C LYS A 130 7.71 6.40 9.17
N PHE A 131 6.40 6.22 8.99
CA PHE A 131 5.47 6.08 10.09
C PHE A 131 5.80 4.88 11.00
N LEU A 132 6.13 3.73 10.41
CA LEU A 132 6.53 2.54 11.17
C LEU A 132 7.77 2.80 12.03
N MET A 133 8.78 3.47 11.48
CA MET A 133 10.00 3.83 12.22
C MET A 133 9.74 4.86 13.32
N SER A 134 8.99 5.93 13.01
CA SER A 134 8.69 6.98 14.00
C SER A 134 7.85 6.49 15.18
N ASN A 135 7.15 5.36 15.03
CA ASN A 135 6.32 4.76 16.07
C ASN A 135 6.82 3.36 16.50
N GLU A 136 8.10 3.05 16.24
CA GLU A 136 8.71 1.74 16.45
C GLU A 136 8.34 1.14 17.81
N THR A 137 8.58 1.88 18.90
CA THR A 137 8.40 1.41 20.28
C THR A 137 6.95 1.02 20.58
N VAL A 138 5.99 1.83 20.15
CA VAL A 138 4.55 1.62 20.38
C VAL A 138 4.03 0.47 19.53
N LEU A 139 4.45 0.41 18.26
CA LEU A 139 3.95 -0.61 17.34
C LEU A 139 4.54 -1.98 17.61
N LEU A 140 5.83 -2.08 17.95
CA LEU A 140 6.48 -3.35 18.30
C LEU A 140 5.92 -4.00 19.57
N ALA A 141 5.28 -3.23 20.45
CA ALA A 141 4.59 -3.79 21.60
C ALA A 141 3.33 -4.59 21.21
N LYS A 142 2.79 -4.38 19.99
CA LYS A 142 1.51 -4.97 19.55
C LYS A 142 1.63 -5.82 18.28
N HIS A 143 2.55 -5.49 17.39
CA HIS A 143 2.60 -6.04 16.03
C HIS A 143 4.04 -6.32 15.57
N ASN A 144 4.18 -7.30 14.68
CA ASN A 144 5.40 -7.48 13.91
C ASN A 144 5.44 -6.51 12.72
N ILE A 145 5.91 -5.28 12.94
CA ILE A 145 6.00 -4.27 11.87
C ILE A 145 6.95 -4.67 10.73
N PHE A 146 7.90 -5.60 10.98
CA PHE A 146 8.85 -6.05 9.96
C PHE A 146 8.18 -6.85 8.84
N THR A 147 7.08 -7.53 9.12
CA THR A 147 6.28 -8.20 8.07
C THR A 147 5.80 -7.18 7.04
N LEU A 148 5.20 -6.08 7.52
CA LEU A 148 4.69 -5.03 6.63
C LEU A 148 5.83 -4.27 5.95
N ALA A 149 6.90 -3.94 6.68
CA ALA A 149 8.07 -3.29 6.10
C ALA A 149 8.70 -4.15 4.98
N LEU A 150 8.85 -5.47 5.21
CA LEU A 150 9.36 -6.40 4.21
C LEU A 150 8.50 -6.41 2.94
N MET A 151 7.17 -6.44 3.08
CA MET A 151 6.26 -6.41 1.93
C MET A 151 6.41 -5.12 1.12
N VAL A 152 6.54 -3.97 1.80
CA VAL A 152 6.77 -2.68 1.13
C VAL A 152 8.12 -2.66 0.41
N ILE A 153 9.19 -3.14 1.04
CA ILE A 153 10.52 -3.22 0.41
C ILE A 153 10.50 -4.18 -0.80
N ASN A 154 9.76 -5.29 -0.72
CA ASN A 154 9.61 -6.20 -1.84
C ASN A 154 8.81 -5.59 -3.00
N LEU A 155 7.86 -4.67 -2.75
CA LEU A 155 7.26 -3.88 -3.82
C LEU A 155 8.30 -3.02 -4.53
N PHE A 156 9.16 -2.32 -3.79
CA PHE A 156 10.27 -1.58 -4.41
C PHE A 156 11.19 -2.49 -5.22
N ASN A 157 11.55 -3.65 -4.67
CA ASN A 157 12.37 -4.63 -5.40
C ASN A 157 11.66 -5.19 -6.64
N MET A 158 10.33 -5.32 -6.66
CA MET A 158 9.55 -5.64 -7.87
C MET A 158 9.72 -4.56 -8.94
N PHE A 159 9.62 -3.28 -8.58
CA PHE A 159 9.88 -2.17 -9.52
C PHE A 159 11.33 -2.14 -10.00
N ILE A 160 12.30 -2.35 -9.11
CA ILE A 160 13.75 -2.36 -9.44
C ILE A 160 14.13 -3.57 -10.30
N THR A 161 13.48 -4.72 -10.15
CA THR A 161 13.90 -5.94 -10.85
C THR A 161 13.13 -6.14 -12.15
N TYR A 162 11.85 -5.74 -12.18
CA TYR A 162 10.94 -6.04 -13.30
C TYR A 162 10.23 -4.80 -13.86
N GLY A 163 10.60 -3.59 -13.42
CA GLY A 163 9.91 -2.37 -13.82
C GLY A 163 9.90 -2.13 -15.34
N ASP A 164 10.92 -2.57 -16.06
CA ASP A 164 10.99 -2.54 -17.53
C ASP A 164 9.84 -3.30 -18.22
N THR A 165 9.27 -4.29 -17.53
CA THR A 165 8.18 -5.13 -18.04
C THR A 165 6.80 -4.47 -17.94
N PHE A 166 6.56 -3.57 -16.98
CA PHE A 166 5.23 -3.03 -16.68
C PHE A 166 5.15 -1.52 -16.43
N LEU A 167 6.26 -0.82 -16.22
CA LEU A 167 6.25 0.64 -16.19
C LEU A 167 6.03 1.19 -17.61
N PRO A 168 5.31 2.31 -17.75
CA PRO A 168 4.85 2.77 -19.05
C PRO A 168 6.00 3.24 -19.95
N THR A 169 7.05 3.83 -19.36
CA THR A 169 8.19 4.39 -20.09
C THR A 169 9.51 4.19 -19.33
N PRO A 170 10.66 4.24 -20.02
CA PRO A 170 11.98 4.31 -19.36
C PRO A 170 12.09 5.50 -18.40
N SER A 171 11.49 6.65 -18.73
CA SER A 171 11.49 7.82 -17.85
C SER A 171 10.80 7.53 -16.51
N SER A 172 9.76 6.71 -16.48
CA SER A 172 9.15 6.27 -15.21
C SER A 172 10.11 5.43 -14.36
N TYR A 173 11.04 4.72 -14.99
CA TYR A 173 12.10 3.98 -14.30
C TYR A 173 13.16 4.94 -13.72
N ASP A 174 13.53 5.98 -14.46
CA ASP A 174 14.40 7.06 -13.96
C ASP A 174 13.77 7.76 -12.74
N GLU A 175 12.47 8.04 -12.80
CA GLU A 175 11.71 8.65 -11.70
C GLU A 175 11.67 7.78 -10.44
N LEU A 176 11.58 6.45 -10.57
CA LEU A 176 11.67 5.52 -9.43
C LEU A 176 13.01 5.68 -8.72
N TYR A 177 14.10 5.69 -9.49
CA TYR A 177 15.45 5.80 -8.95
C TYR A 177 15.68 7.16 -8.32
N TYR A 178 15.22 8.22 -8.98
CA TYR A 178 15.19 9.56 -8.42
C TYR A 178 14.46 9.59 -7.07
N GLU A 179 13.27 8.99 -6.95
CA GLU A 179 12.51 9.01 -5.69
C GLU A 179 13.22 8.21 -4.58
N ILE A 180 13.85 7.07 -4.90
CA ILE A 180 14.68 6.30 -3.96
C ILE A 180 15.85 7.14 -3.44
N ILE A 181 16.58 7.79 -4.34
CA ILE A 181 17.74 8.64 -4.02
C ILE A 181 17.30 9.86 -3.22
N ARG A 182 16.26 10.57 -3.65
CA ARG A 182 15.72 11.75 -2.97
C ARG A 182 15.32 11.42 -1.53
N MET A 183 14.79 10.22 -1.32
CA MET A 183 14.28 9.75 -0.03
C MET A 183 15.24 8.83 0.72
N HIS A 184 16.53 8.77 0.33
CA HIS A 184 17.53 7.83 0.84
C HIS A 184 17.59 7.77 2.37
N GLN A 185 17.51 8.92 3.05
CA GLN A 185 17.51 8.99 4.53
C GLN A 185 16.45 8.09 5.18
N SER A 186 15.29 7.92 4.52
CA SER A 186 14.23 7.03 5.01
C SER A 186 14.66 5.57 4.98
N PHE A 187 15.37 5.16 3.94
CA PHE A 187 15.90 3.80 3.78
C PHE A 187 17.11 3.56 4.67
N ASP A 188 17.97 4.56 4.87
CA ASP A 188 19.12 4.49 5.78
C ASP A 188 18.69 4.39 7.24
N ASN A 189 17.68 5.16 7.63
CA ASN A 189 17.06 5.06 8.96
C ASN A 189 16.41 3.68 9.16
N LEU A 190 15.72 3.17 8.14
CA LEU A 190 15.11 1.84 8.19
C LEU A 190 16.20 0.78 8.35
N TYR A 191 17.25 0.85 7.53
CA TYR A 191 18.38 -0.06 7.59
C TYR A 191 19.04 -0.05 8.96
N SER A 192 19.28 1.14 9.53
CA SER A 192 19.88 1.30 10.86
C SER A 192 19.01 0.66 11.95
N MET A 193 17.69 0.87 11.90
CA MET A 193 16.73 0.27 12.83
C MET A 193 16.71 -1.26 12.72
N VAL A 194 16.57 -1.82 11.51
CA VAL A 194 16.48 -3.28 11.32
C VAL A 194 17.82 -3.96 11.59
N LEU A 195 18.94 -3.32 11.28
CA LEU A 195 20.27 -3.84 11.58
C LEU A 195 20.44 -3.99 13.09
N ARG A 196 20.16 -2.92 13.87
CA ARG A 196 20.19 -2.94 15.33
C ARG A 196 19.37 -4.09 15.92
N LEU A 197 18.16 -4.31 15.40
CA LEU A 197 17.26 -5.35 15.92
C LEU A 197 17.63 -6.76 15.44
N SER A 198 18.27 -6.89 14.28
CA SER A 198 18.77 -8.17 13.75
C SER A 198 20.05 -8.65 14.46
N THR A 199 20.82 -7.73 15.06
CA THR A 199 22.02 -8.06 15.83
C THR A 199 21.73 -8.29 17.31
N ASN A 200 20.64 -7.72 17.83
CA ASN A 200 20.22 -7.92 19.21
C ASN A 200 19.55 -9.29 19.37
N ALA A 201 19.82 -9.97 20.49
CA ALA A 201 19.05 -11.16 20.86
C ALA A 201 17.61 -10.75 21.23
N GLY A 202 16.61 -11.26 20.52
CA GLY A 202 15.21 -10.95 20.78
C GLY A 202 14.26 -11.57 19.76
N GLN A 203 12.96 -11.52 20.06
CA GLN A 203 11.91 -12.10 19.20
C GLN A 203 11.85 -11.49 17.79
N TRP A 204 12.43 -10.29 17.61
CA TRP A 204 12.43 -9.56 16.35
C TRP A 204 13.67 -9.80 15.48
N LYS A 205 14.63 -10.61 15.95
CA LYS A 205 15.89 -10.88 15.25
C LYS A 205 15.68 -11.37 13.82
N GLU A 206 14.93 -12.46 13.66
CA GLU A 206 14.68 -13.09 12.37
C GLU A 206 13.82 -12.22 11.43
N PRO A 207 12.68 -11.64 11.87
CA PRO A 207 11.92 -10.72 11.02
C PRO A 207 12.73 -9.50 10.56
N ALA A 208 13.51 -8.89 11.45
CA ALA A 208 14.35 -7.74 11.10
C ALA A 208 15.45 -8.13 10.11
N SER A 209 16.10 -9.29 10.30
CA SER A 209 17.10 -9.83 9.38
C SER A 209 16.56 -9.95 7.96
N LYS A 210 15.33 -10.43 7.76
CA LYS A 210 14.72 -10.52 6.42
C LYS A 210 14.61 -9.15 5.74
N VAL A 211 14.23 -8.11 6.49
CA VAL A 211 14.17 -6.73 5.95
C VAL A 211 15.57 -6.22 5.61
N THR A 212 16.56 -6.48 6.48
CA THR A 212 17.98 -6.13 6.22
C THR A 212 18.45 -6.70 4.88
N HIS A 213 18.15 -7.98 4.60
CA HIS A 213 18.52 -8.62 3.34
C HIS A 213 17.74 -8.07 2.13
N ALA A 214 16.45 -7.76 2.30
CA ALA A 214 15.64 -7.20 1.22
C ALA A 214 16.10 -5.80 0.79
N LEU A 215 16.72 -5.02 1.69
CA LEU A 215 17.22 -3.67 1.44
C LEU A 215 18.49 -3.60 0.57
N VAL A 216 19.13 -4.74 0.25
CA VAL A 216 20.43 -4.78 -0.44
C VAL A 216 20.44 -3.97 -1.74
N ASN A 217 19.44 -4.12 -2.62
CA ASN A 217 19.42 -3.40 -3.90
C ASN A 217 19.14 -1.91 -3.74
N ILE A 218 18.22 -1.54 -2.86
CA ILE A 218 17.92 -0.13 -2.55
C ILE A 218 19.18 0.57 -2.03
N ARG A 219 19.94 -0.09 -1.13
CA ARG A 219 21.21 0.46 -0.63
C ARG A 219 22.28 0.53 -1.72
N ALA A 220 22.35 -0.46 -2.61
CA ALA A 220 23.27 -0.43 -3.74
C ALA A 220 22.99 0.78 -4.66
N ILE A 221 21.71 1.05 -4.96
CA ILE A 221 21.29 2.25 -5.72
C ILE A 221 21.75 3.52 -5.00
N ILE A 222 21.40 3.67 -3.72
CA ILE A 222 21.74 4.86 -2.92
C ILE A 222 23.26 5.09 -2.90
N ASN A 223 24.04 4.06 -2.56
CA ASN A 223 25.50 4.17 -2.45
C ASN A 223 26.19 4.38 -3.80
N HIS A 224 25.57 3.99 -4.91
CA HIS A 224 26.09 4.21 -6.25
C HIS A 224 25.87 5.66 -6.72
N PHE A 225 24.66 6.19 -6.53
CA PHE A 225 24.29 7.48 -7.09
C PHE A 225 24.62 8.67 -6.18
N ASN A 226 24.56 8.55 -4.85
CA ASN A 226 24.84 9.67 -3.96
C ASN A 226 26.24 10.28 -4.20
N PRO A 227 27.34 9.49 -4.25
CA PRO A 227 28.66 10.05 -4.52
C PRO A 227 28.78 10.70 -5.91
N LYS A 228 28.06 10.17 -6.91
CA LYS A 228 28.04 10.72 -8.27
C LYS A 228 27.29 12.05 -8.34
N ILE A 229 26.20 12.17 -7.58
CA ILE A 229 25.43 13.40 -7.42
C ILE A 229 26.26 14.46 -6.71
N GLU A 230 26.93 14.10 -5.61
CA GLU A 230 27.83 14.99 -4.88
C GLU A 230 28.99 15.47 -5.77
N SER A 231 29.58 14.56 -6.56
CA SER A 231 30.63 14.90 -7.52
C SER A 231 30.13 15.86 -8.61
N TYR A 232 28.94 15.60 -9.19
CA TYR A 232 28.33 16.50 -10.17
C TYR A 232 28.05 17.89 -9.56
N ALA A 233 27.57 17.96 -8.32
CA ALA A 233 27.34 19.21 -7.60
C ALA A 233 28.64 20.00 -7.42
N ALA A 234 29.71 19.32 -7.01
CA ALA A 234 31.02 19.91 -6.78
C ALA A 234 31.65 20.45 -8.08
N VAL A 235 31.60 19.68 -9.16
CA VAL A 235 32.16 20.06 -10.47
C VAL A 235 31.41 21.26 -11.08
N ASN A 236 30.08 21.31 -10.92
CA ASN A 236 29.27 22.41 -11.45
C ASN A 236 29.14 23.59 -10.47
N HIS A 237 29.76 23.52 -9.28
CA HIS A 237 29.64 24.52 -8.22
C HIS A 237 28.19 24.81 -7.79
N ILE A 238 27.35 23.78 -7.74
CA ILE A 238 25.92 23.87 -7.39
C ILE A 238 25.71 23.33 -5.98
N SER A 239 25.11 24.12 -5.09
CA SER A 239 24.81 23.68 -3.72
C SER A 239 23.62 22.73 -3.61
N GLN A 240 22.65 22.83 -4.53
CA GLN A 240 21.46 21.98 -4.56
C GLN A 240 21.05 21.70 -6.00
N LEU A 241 21.01 20.43 -6.40
CA LEU A 241 20.58 20.03 -7.73
C LEU A 241 19.06 20.11 -7.88
N SER A 242 18.62 20.48 -9.08
CA SER A 242 17.23 20.31 -9.53
C SER A 242 16.92 18.84 -9.83
N GLU A 243 15.63 18.50 -9.90
CA GLU A 243 15.17 17.15 -10.27
C GLU A 243 15.76 16.68 -11.61
N GLU A 244 15.76 17.54 -12.63
CA GLU A 244 16.27 17.21 -13.95
C GLU A 244 17.79 16.93 -13.94
N GLN A 245 18.56 17.69 -13.15
CA GLN A 245 20.00 17.46 -13.02
C GLN A 245 20.30 16.12 -12.32
N VAL A 246 19.50 15.74 -11.32
CA VAL A 246 19.66 14.42 -10.70
C VAL A 246 19.30 13.31 -11.70
N LEU A 247 18.22 13.48 -12.47
CA LEU A 247 17.82 12.52 -13.51
C LEU A 247 18.88 12.39 -14.61
N GLU A 248 19.56 13.48 -14.99
CA GLU A 248 20.70 13.45 -15.91
C GLU A 248 21.84 12.56 -15.39
N VAL A 249 22.20 12.73 -14.12
CA VAL A 249 23.21 11.88 -13.46
C VAL A 249 22.74 10.42 -13.43
N VAL A 250 21.47 10.15 -13.12
CA VAL A 250 20.92 8.78 -13.09
C VAL A 250 21.03 8.12 -14.47
N ARG A 251 20.51 8.78 -15.52
CA ARG A 251 20.52 8.26 -16.90
C ARG A 251 21.93 7.96 -17.42
N SER A 252 22.90 8.77 -17.03
CA SER A 252 24.29 8.65 -17.51
C SER A 252 25.11 7.58 -16.79
N ASN A 253 24.55 6.90 -15.78
CA ASN A 253 25.32 6.04 -14.87
C ASN A 253 24.65 4.69 -14.56
N TYR A 254 23.65 4.27 -15.34
CA TYR A 254 23.01 2.96 -15.21
C TYR A 254 23.94 1.79 -15.51
N ASP A 255 24.81 1.95 -16.50
CA ASP A 255 25.76 0.96 -17.00
C ASP A 255 26.74 0.43 -15.94
N THR A 256 27.07 1.28 -14.96
CA THR A 256 28.01 0.99 -13.88
C THR A 256 27.33 0.49 -12.60
N LEU A 257 26.00 0.45 -12.56
CA LEU A 257 25.25 -0.03 -11.39
C LEU A 257 25.09 -1.55 -11.43
N THR A 258 25.55 -2.22 -10.37
CA THR A 258 25.36 -3.66 -10.20
C THR A 258 24.36 -3.93 -9.09
N LEU A 259 23.30 -4.68 -9.42
CA LEU A 259 22.26 -5.09 -8.48
C LEU A 259 22.24 -6.61 -8.29
N LYS A 260 21.81 -7.06 -7.11
CA LYS A 260 21.64 -8.48 -6.82
C LYS A 260 20.30 -8.95 -7.39
N LEU A 261 20.30 -10.06 -8.12
CA LEU A 261 19.06 -10.71 -8.53
C LEU A 261 18.31 -11.23 -7.29
N GLN A 262 17.03 -10.90 -7.19
CA GLN A 262 16.15 -11.35 -6.11
C GLN A 262 15.06 -12.24 -6.68
N ASP A 263 15.05 -13.50 -6.23
CA ASP A 263 14.07 -14.49 -6.66
C ASP A 263 12.77 -14.41 -5.87
N GLY A 264 11.68 -14.88 -6.48
CA GLY A 264 10.38 -15.04 -5.80
C GLY A 264 9.63 -13.74 -5.50
N LEU A 265 10.11 -12.60 -5.99
CA LEU A 265 9.45 -11.30 -5.81
C LEU A 265 8.05 -11.25 -6.41
N ASP A 266 7.76 -12.01 -7.46
CA ASP A 266 6.47 -12.10 -8.13
C ASP A 266 5.58 -13.26 -7.62
N GLN A 267 6.04 -13.97 -6.60
CA GLN A 267 5.30 -15.07 -5.99
C GLN A 267 4.50 -14.57 -4.80
N TYR A 268 3.25 -15.01 -4.73
CA TYR A 268 2.39 -14.77 -3.58
C TYR A 268 1.61 -16.03 -3.23
N GLU A 269 1.24 -16.15 -1.96
CA GLU A 269 0.30 -17.17 -1.52
C GLU A 269 -1.11 -16.79 -2.01
N ARG A 270 -1.82 -17.77 -2.57
CA ARG A 270 -3.23 -17.59 -2.95
C ARG A 270 -4.10 -17.48 -1.70
N TYR A 271 -5.16 -16.71 -1.82
CA TYR A 271 -6.13 -16.55 -0.74
C TYR A 271 -6.71 -17.91 -0.36
N SER A 272 -6.68 -18.19 0.94
CA SER A 272 -7.34 -19.34 1.55
C SER A 272 -8.04 -18.86 2.81
N GLU A 273 -9.36 -19.08 2.87
CA GLU A 273 -10.16 -18.78 4.04
C GLU A 273 -9.74 -19.65 5.24
N GLN A 274 -9.42 -20.93 4.96
CA GLN A 274 -9.10 -21.90 6.00
C GLN A 274 -7.76 -21.56 6.69
N HIS A 275 -7.82 -21.64 8.02
CA HIS A 275 -6.84 -21.23 9.03
C HIS A 275 -6.64 -19.72 9.25
N LYS A 276 -6.62 -18.86 8.22
CA LYS A 276 -6.31 -17.42 8.40
C LYS A 276 -7.52 -16.54 8.72
N GLU A 277 -8.65 -16.73 8.03
CA GLU A 277 -9.82 -15.83 8.14
C GLU A 277 -11.03 -16.46 8.84
N ALA A 278 -10.96 -17.75 9.17
CA ALA A 278 -12.07 -18.48 9.78
C ALA A 278 -12.58 -17.86 11.10
N SER A 279 -11.68 -17.32 11.93
CA SER A 279 -12.07 -16.63 13.17
C SER A 279 -12.82 -15.33 12.87
N PHE A 280 -12.29 -14.53 11.94
CA PHE A 280 -12.89 -13.27 11.50
C PHE A 280 -14.30 -13.50 10.93
N PHE A 281 -14.51 -14.47 10.03
CA PHE A 281 -15.84 -14.72 9.48
C PHE A 281 -16.83 -15.22 10.53
N LYS A 282 -16.41 -16.05 11.48
CA LYS A 282 -17.26 -16.47 12.61
C LYS A 282 -17.73 -15.27 13.44
N GLU A 283 -16.82 -14.35 13.74
CA GLU A 283 -17.11 -13.14 14.49
C GLU A 283 -18.02 -12.17 13.71
N LEU A 284 -17.74 -11.98 12.42
CA LEU A 284 -18.57 -11.17 11.53
C LEU A 284 -20.00 -11.69 11.45
N VAL A 285 -20.19 -12.99 11.21
CA VAL A 285 -21.51 -13.63 11.15
C VAL A 285 -22.25 -13.50 12.49
N ARG A 286 -21.54 -13.68 13.61
CA ARG A 286 -22.10 -13.51 14.95
C ARG A 286 -22.55 -12.06 15.17
N SER A 287 -21.73 -11.08 14.82
CA SER A 287 -22.03 -9.65 14.97
C SER A 287 -23.26 -9.24 14.14
N ILE A 288 -23.29 -9.64 12.86
CA ILE A 288 -24.44 -9.41 11.97
C ILE A 288 -25.71 -10.06 12.54
N SER A 289 -25.61 -11.32 13.00
CA SER A 289 -26.76 -12.04 13.57
C SER A 289 -27.33 -11.34 14.81
N ILE A 290 -26.47 -10.79 15.68
CA ILE A 290 -26.91 -10.04 16.87
C ILE A 290 -27.56 -8.72 16.44
N ASN A 291 -26.96 -8.01 15.49
CA ASN A 291 -27.49 -6.74 14.99
C ASN A 291 -28.88 -6.92 14.35
N VAL A 292 -29.04 -7.92 13.48
CA VAL A 292 -30.32 -8.25 12.85
C VAL A 292 -31.38 -8.61 13.90
N ARG A 293 -31.04 -9.46 14.88
CA ARG A 293 -31.99 -9.81 15.96
C ARG A 293 -32.43 -8.61 16.78
N ARG A 294 -31.51 -7.71 17.13
CA ARG A 294 -31.87 -6.46 17.85
C ARG A 294 -32.81 -5.60 17.02
N ASN A 295 -32.47 -5.36 15.76
CA ASN A 295 -33.29 -4.50 14.88
C ASN A 295 -34.67 -5.10 14.59
N LEU A 296 -34.78 -6.43 14.43
CA LEU A 296 -36.06 -7.11 14.32
C LEU A 296 -36.90 -6.95 15.59
N ALA A 297 -36.30 -7.14 16.77
CA ALA A 297 -36.99 -6.97 18.05
C ALA A 297 -37.52 -5.54 18.26
N PHE A 298 -36.73 -4.53 17.89
CA PHE A 298 -37.16 -3.13 17.92
C PHE A 298 -38.32 -2.85 16.96
N ASN A 299 -38.28 -3.39 15.74
CA ASN A 299 -39.37 -3.22 14.79
C ASN A 299 -40.66 -3.86 15.28
N THR A 300 -40.61 -5.07 15.86
CA THR A 300 -41.80 -5.71 16.45
C THR A 300 -42.35 -4.94 17.63
N LEU A 301 -41.51 -4.42 18.52
CA LEU A 301 -41.95 -3.57 19.65
C LEU A 301 -42.60 -2.26 19.16
N SER A 302 -42.05 -1.65 18.10
CA SER A 302 -42.64 -0.44 17.51
C SER A 302 -44.00 -0.71 16.86
N GLN A 303 -44.16 -1.87 16.20
CA GLN A 303 -45.43 -2.28 15.61
C GLN A 303 -46.47 -2.61 16.68
N GLU A 304 -46.09 -3.26 17.78
CA GLU A 304 -46.99 -3.51 18.91
C GLU A 304 -47.43 -2.21 19.61
N ALA A 305 -46.53 -1.23 19.72
CA ALA A 305 -46.87 0.08 20.26
C ALA A 305 -47.86 0.84 19.37
N LEU A 306 -47.64 0.84 18.04
CA LEU A 306 -48.57 1.41 17.06
C LEU A 306 -49.93 0.72 17.10
N LEU A 307 -49.97 -0.62 17.15
CA LEU A 307 -51.21 -1.39 17.25
C LEU A 307 -51.98 -1.07 18.54
N LYS A 308 -51.28 -0.85 19.66
CA LYS A 308 -51.90 -0.40 20.91
C LYS A 308 -52.49 1.01 20.80
N GLU A 309 -51.79 1.97 20.19
CA GLU A 309 -52.35 3.30 19.93
C GLU A 309 -53.62 3.23 19.08
N PHE A 310 -53.63 2.42 18.01
CA PHE A 310 -54.83 2.23 17.19
C PHE A 310 -55.97 1.53 17.94
N SER A 311 -55.66 0.62 18.87
CA SER A 311 -56.70 -0.03 19.70
C SER A 311 -57.37 0.92 20.69
N THR A 312 -56.72 2.04 21.05
CA THR A 312 -57.29 3.07 21.94
C THR A 312 -58.12 4.13 21.22
N ILE A 313 -58.16 4.10 19.89
CA ILE A 313 -58.96 5.02 19.05
C ILE A 313 -60.34 4.44 18.70
N SER A 314 -60.68 3.24 19.22
CA SER A 314 -61.98 2.57 19.01
C SER A 314 -63.02 2.92 20.07
#